data_AF-A0A4Q5Y9H8-F1
#
_entry.id   AF-A0A4Q5Y9H8-F1
#
_cell.length_a   1.000
_cell.length_b   1.000
_cell.length_c   1.000
_cell.angle_alpha   90.00
_cell.angle_beta   90.00
_cell.angle_gamma   90.00
#
_symmetry.space_group_name_H-M   'P 1'
#
loop_
_entity.id
_entity.type
_entity.pdbx_description
1 polymer ?
#
loop_
_entity_poly.entity_id
_entity_poly.type
_entity_poly.pdbx_seq_one_letter_code
_entity_poly.pdbx_strand_id
1 'polypeptide(L)'
;EMDLYRDVKINNKKLPKGRYTIYAIPTEKEWTVIFNKDTDVWGAFKYDEKKDVLRVSFPVQSTGTPVEPFTISFLKTINGADMLVAWDQAMVTVPMAFK
;
A
#
# COMPACT_ATOMS: atom_id res chain seq x y z
N GLU A 1 -9.56 4.18 1.96
CA GLU A 1 -9.35 4.33 0.50
C GLU A 1 -8.24 5.34 0.25
N MET A 2 -7.71 5.37 -0.97
CA MET A 2 -6.66 6.32 -1.38
C MET A 2 -6.97 6.91 -2.75
N ASP A 3 -6.89 8.24 -2.82
CA ASP A 3 -7.01 9.02 -4.06
C ASP A 3 -5.62 9.36 -4.62
N LEU A 4 -5.36 8.94 -5.85
CA LEU A 4 -4.17 9.28 -6.63
C LEU A 4 -4.51 10.28 -7.72
N TYR A 5 -3.95 11.49 -7.60
CA TYR A 5 -4.17 12.57 -8.57
C TYR A 5 -3.23 12.53 -9.77
N ARG A 6 -2.20 11.67 -9.74
CA ARG A 6 -1.24 11.44 -10.82
C ARG A 6 -0.99 9.95 -10.97
N ASP A 7 -0.45 9.58 -12.13
CA ASP A 7 0.05 8.23 -12.34
C ASP A 7 1.24 7.99 -11.40
N VAL A 8 1.23 6.85 -10.74
CA VAL A 8 2.27 6.44 -9.81
C VAL A 8 3.00 5.22 -10.37
N LYS A 9 4.31 5.17 -10.19
CA LYS A 9 5.11 3.97 -10.43
C LYS A 9 5.46 3.36 -9.06
N ILE A 10 5.09 2.11 -8.87
CA ILE A 10 5.41 1.31 -7.68
C ILE A 10 6.25 0.14 -8.16
N ASN A 11 7.51 0.07 -7.71
CA ASN A 11 8.55 -0.75 -8.33
C ASN A 11 8.65 -0.49 -9.84
N ASN A 12 8.45 -1.53 -10.67
CA ASN A 12 8.42 -1.44 -12.14
C ASN A 12 7.01 -1.44 -12.73
N LYS A 13 5.97 -1.36 -11.89
CA LYS A 13 4.58 -1.38 -12.31
C LYS A 13 3.97 0.02 -12.26
N LYS A 14 3.12 0.34 -13.24
CA LYS A 14 2.37 1.59 -13.31
C LYS A 14 1.01 1.40 -12.63
N LEU A 15 0.66 2.32 -11.73
CA LEU A 15 -0.67 2.49 -11.17
C LEU A 15 -1.23 3.82 -11.68
N PRO A 16 -2.26 3.81 -12.54
CA PRO A 16 -2.84 5.05 -13.05
C PRO A 16 -3.41 5.94 -11.93
N LYS A 17 -3.58 7.23 -12.23
CA LYS A 17 -4.40 8.11 -11.38
C LYS A 17 -5.80 7.53 -11.20
N GLY A 18 -6.37 7.66 -10.00
CA GLY A 18 -7.67 7.11 -9.67
C GLY A 18 -7.88 6.94 -8.17
N ARG A 19 -9.06 6.44 -7.80
CA ARG A 19 -9.40 6.07 -6.43
C ARG A 19 -9.31 4.56 -6.27
N TYR A 20 -8.71 4.12 -5.16
CA TYR A 20 -8.49 2.71 -4.88
C TYR A 20 -8.81 2.35 -3.43
N THR A 21 -9.39 1.17 -3.24
CA THR A 21 -9.32 0.49 -1.96
C THR A 21 -7.97 -0.20 -1.82
N ILE A 22 -7.33 -0.04 -0.67
CA ILE A 22 -6.05 -0.69 -0.36
C ILE A 22 -6.34 -1.91 0.50
N TYR A 23 -5.84 -3.06 0.06
CA TYR A 23 -5.80 -4.27 0.87
C TYR A 23 -4.36 -4.66 1.16
N ALA A 24 -4.16 -5.38 2.26
CA ALA A 24 -2.89 -5.98 2.61
C ALA A 24 -3.10 -7.45 2.99
N ILE A 25 -2.19 -8.31 2.54
CA ILE A 25 -2.08 -9.70 3.01
C ILE A 25 -0.75 -9.78 3.76
N PRO A 26 -0.76 -9.65 5.10
CA PRO A 26 0.46 -9.70 5.89
C PRO A 26 0.94 -11.14 6.07
N THR A 27 2.25 -11.34 5.98
CA THR A 27 2.96 -12.54 6.46
C THR A 27 4.15 -12.09 7.31
N GLU A 28 4.83 -13.02 7.96
CA GLU A 28 6.01 -12.71 8.79
C GLU A 28 7.17 -12.07 7.98
N LYS A 29 7.30 -12.41 6.70
CA LYS A 29 8.46 -11.99 5.87
C LYS A 29 8.14 -10.89 4.87
N GLU A 30 6.92 -10.87 4.36
CA GLU A 30 6.49 -9.89 3.37
C GLU A 30 5.00 -9.58 3.50
N TRP A 31 4.60 -8.37 3.12
CA TRP A 31 3.20 -8.03 2.96
C TRP A 31 2.91 -7.83 1.47
N THR A 32 1.85 -8.47 0.98
CA THR A 32 1.30 -8.15 -0.33
C THR A 32 0.36 -6.96 -0.19
N VAL A 33 0.68 -5.85 -0.86
CA VAL A 33 -0.17 -4.67 -0.96
C VAL A 33 -0.93 -4.71 -2.30
N ILE A 34 -2.23 -4.47 -2.21
CA ILE A 34 -3.16 -4.57 -3.33
C ILE A 34 -3.92 -3.26 -3.48
N PHE A 35 -3.97 -2.74 -4.71
CA PHE A 35 -4.78 -1.60 -5.10
C PHE A 35 -5.93 -2.12 -5.97
N ASN A 36 -7.14 -2.07 -5.42
CA ASN A 36 -8.36 -2.57 -6.06
C ASN A 36 -9.26 -1.40 -6.49
N LYS A 37 -9.91 -1.52 -7.65
CA LYS A 37 -10.76 -0.46 -8.23
C LYS A 37 -12.17 -0.40 -7.65
N ASP A 38 -12.59 -1.37 -6.84
CA ASP A 38 -13.84 -1.24 -6.08
C ASP A 38 -13.64 -0.25 -4.94
N THR A 39 -14.56 0.69 -4.83
CA THR A 39 -14.64 1.71 -3.78
C THR A 39 -15.95 1.57 -3.02
N ASP A 40 -16.08 2.28 -1.91
CA ASP A 40 -17.25 2.33 -1.05
C ASP A 40 -17.56 0.94 -0.45
N VAL A 41 -16.51 0.18 -0.18
CA VAL A 41 -16.57 -1.19 0.35
C VAL A 41 -16.25 -1.20 1.85
N TRP A 42 -17.00 -2.02 2.58
CA TRP A 42 -16.74 -2.27 4.00
C TRP A 42 -15.71 -3.40 4.15
N GLY A 43 -14.43 -3.06 4.15
CA GLY A 43 -13.34 -4.02 4.31
C GLY A 43 -13.26 -5.07 3.19
N ALA A 44 -12.84 -6.30 3.54
CA ALA A 44 -12.55 -7.36 2.58
C ALA A 44 -13.74 -8.30 2.29
N PHE A 45 -14.92 -8.09 2.87
CA PHE A 45 -16.08 -8.98 2.67
C PHE A 45 -16.57 -9.05 1.22
N LYS A 46 -16.32 -8.00 0.43
CA LYS A 46 -16.65 -7.92 -0.99
C LYS A 46 -15.40 -7.95 -1.89
N TYR A 47 -14.26 -8.39 -1.36
CA TYR A 47 -13.02 -8.43 -2.14
C TYR A 47 -13.18 -9.34 -3.37
N ASP A 48 -12.86 -8.79 -4.54
CA ASP A 48 -12.81 -9.50 -5.83
C ASP A 48 -11.46 -9.26 -6.48
N GLU A 49 -10.62 -10.30 -6.52
CA GLU A 49 -9.28 -10.27 -7.10
C GLU A 49 -9.29 -9.85 -8.59
N LYS A 50 -10.39 -10.07 -9.32
CA LYS A 50 -10.52 -9.63 -10.73
C LYS A 50 -10.52 -8.11 -10.88
N LYS A 51 -10.67 -7.38 -9.76
CA LYS A 51 -10.67 -5.93 -9.70
C LYS A 51 -9.37 -5.35 -9.16
N ASP A 52 -8.38 -6.20 -8.88
CA ASP A 52 -7.03 -5.77 -8.55
C ASP A 52 -6.39 -5.09 -9.77
N VAL A 53 -5.99 -3.84 -9.59
CA VAL A 53 -5.24 -3.08 -10.60
C VAL A 53 -3.76 -3.31 -10.42
N LEU A 54 -3.32 -3.45 -9.17
CA LEU A 54 -1.93 -3.70 -8.83
C LEU A 54 -1.82 -4.57 -7.58
N ARG A 55 -1.01 -5.62 -7.67
CA ARG A 55 -0.62 -6.50 -6.57
C ARG A 55 0.90 -6.61 -6.52
N VAL A 56 1.49 -6.27 -5.38
CA VAL A 56 2.95 -6.19 -5.17
C VAL A 56 3.32 -6.58 -3.74
N SER A 57 4.38 -7.38 -3.57
CA SER A 57 4.91 -7.75 -2.25
C SER A 57 6.08 -6.84 -1.86
N PHE A 58 6.14 -6.50 -0.57
CA PHE A 58 7.25 -5.78 0.04
C PHE A 58 7.75 -6.54 1.27
N PRO A 59 9.07 -6.61 1.49
CA PRO A 59 9.62 -7.28 2.66
C PRO A 59 9.24 -6.52 3.94
N VAL A 60 8.97 -7.28 5.00
CA VAL A 60 8.77 -6.72 6.34
C VAL A 60 10.11 -6.22 6.88
N GLN A 61 10.09 -5.00 7.40
CA GLN A 61 11.17 -4.36 8.11
C GLN A 61 10.79 -4.29 9.59
N SER A 62 11.75 -4.54 10.49
CA SER A 62 11.49 -4.37 11.92
C SER A 62 11.56 -2.91 12.32
N THR A 63 10.59 -2.42 13.09
CA THR A 63 10.61 -1.06 13.68
C THR A 63 11.49 -0.97 14.93
N GLY A 64 11.97 -2.09 15.48
CA GLY A 64 12.73 -2.16 16.73
C GLY A 64 11.88 -2.00 18.00
N THR A 65 10.84 -1.19 17.96
CA THR A 65 9.86 -1.00 19.04
C THR A 65 8.42 -1.13 18.53
N PRO A 66 7.49 -1.68 19.33
CA PRO A 66 6.09 -1.82 18.93
C PRO A 66 5.44 -0.50 18.55
N VAL A 67 4.76 -0.49 17.40
CA VAL A 67 3.84 0.56 16.97
C VAL A 67 2.41 0.11 17.32
N GLU A 68 1.91 0.57 18.46
CA GLU A 68 0.59 0.17 18.98
C GLU A 68 -0.56 0.51 18.01
N PRO A 69 -0.70 1.76 17.51
CA PRO A 69 -1.72 2.06 16.51
C PRO A 69 -1.28 1.57 15.13
N PHE A 70 -2.18 0.88 14.42
CA PHE A 70 -1.98 0.66 12.99
C PHE A 70 -1.84 2.00 12.28
N THR A 71 -0.64 2.26 11.73
CA THR A 71 -0.24 3.57 11.25
C THR A 71 0.06 3.51 9.76
N ILE A 72 -0.55 4.41 9.00
CA ILE A 72 -0.18 4.69 7.61
C ILE A 72 0.35 6.13 7.54
N SER A 73 1.54 6.30 6.98
CA SER A 73 2.17 7.61 6.80
C SER A 73 2.82 7.74 5.44
N PHE A 74 3.06 8.98 5.00
CA PHE A 74 3.71 9.26 3.72
C PHE A 74 4.95 10.10 3.97
N LEU A 75 6.11 9.57 3.58
CA LEU A 75 7.38 10.28 3.60
C LEU A 75 7.68 10.83 2.21
N LYS A 76 7.90 12.13 2.08
CA LYS A 76 8.24 12.75 0.79
C LYS A 76 9.61 12.27 0.28
N THR A 77 9.70 11.93 -0.99
CA THR A 77 10.96 11.62 -1.70
C THR A 77 11.21 12.63 -2.83
N ILE A 78 12.36 12.54 -3.52
CA ILE A 78 12.72 13.44 -4.62
C ILE A 78 11.66 13.43 -5.73
N ASN A 79 11.15 12.23 -6.08
CA ASN A 79 10.26 12.02 -7.22
C ASN A 79 8.86 11.56 -6.80
N GLY A 80 8.50 11.64 -5.52
CA GLY A 80 7.19 11.20 -5.04
C GLY A 80 7.10 11.08 -3.53
N ALA A 81 6.61 9.95 -3.05
CA ALA A 81 6.53 9.64 -1.63
C ALA A 81 6.69 8.14 -1.37
N ASP A 82 7.15 7.77 -0.20
CA ASP A 82 7.07 6.40 0.30
C ASP A 82 5.85 6.32 1.23
N MET A 83 4.95 5.36 0.99
CA MET A 83 3.87 5.04 1.91
C MET A 83 4.38 3.98 2.89
N LEU A 84 4.45 4.34 4.17
CA LEU A 84 4.86 3.45 5.24
C LEU A 84 3.61 2.92 5.94
N VAL A 85 3.53 1.61 6.10
CA VAL A 85 2.48 0.95 6.88
C VAL A 85 3.15 0.19 8.02
N ALA A 86 2.79 0.50 9.26
CA ALA A 86 3.41 -0.09 10.44
C ALA A 86 2.38 -0.51 11.49
N TRP A 87 2.62 -1.65 12.13
CA TRP A 87 1.88 -2.15 13.29
C TRP A 87 2.72 -3.17 14.05
N ASP A 88 2.67 -3.10 15.38
CA ASP A 88 3.57 -3.84 16.26
C ASP A 88 5.04 -3.62 15.83
N GLN A 89 5.85 -4.68 15.70
CA GLN A 89 7.24 -4.56 15.27
C GLN A 89 7.42 -4.68 13.75
N ALA A 90 6.34 -4.68 12.97
CA ALA A 90 6.38 -4.86 11.53
C ALA A 90 6.10 -3.55 10.79
N MET A 91 6.90 -3.27 9.77
CA MET A 91 6.71 -2.16 8.85
C MET A 91 6.95 -2.61 7.41
N VAL A 92 6.16 -2.09 6.47
CA VAL A 92 6.44 -2.19 5.04
C VAL A 92 6.48 -0.81 4.41
N THR A 93 7.41 -0.64 3.48
CA THR A 93 7.58 0.61 2.72
C THR A 93 7.16 0.38 1.27
N VAL A 94 6.16 1.13 0.81
CA VAL A 94 5.68 1.12 -0.58
C VAL A 94 6.22 2.37 -1.29
N PRO A 95 7.25 2.25 -2.14
CA PRO A 95 7.83 3.39 -2.82
C PRO A 95 6.94 3.85 -3.99
N MET A 96 6.48 5.09 -3.93
CA MET A 96 5.55 5.69 -4.90
C MET A 96 6.25 6.83 -5.64
N ALA A 97 6.71 6.56 -6.87
CA ALA A 97 7.26 7.60 -7.73
C ALA A 97 6.15 8.21 -8.59
N PHE A 98 5.94 9.52 -8.49
CA PHE A 98 4.93 10.23 -9.27
C PHE A 98 5.46 10.55 -10.67
N LYS A 99 4.65 10.30 -11.69
CA LYS A 99 4.94 10.65 -13.08
C LYS A 99 4.23 11.93 -13.50
#